data_AF-A0A1H5YPU4-F1
#
_entry.id   AF-A0A1H5YPU4-F1
#
_cell.length_a   1.000
_cell.length_b   1.000
_cell.length_c   1.000
_cell.angle_alpha   90.00
_cell.angle_beta   90.00
_cell.angle_gamma   90.00
#
_symmetry.space_group_name_H-M   'P 1'
#
loop_
_entity.id
_entity.type
_entity.pdbx_description
1 polymer ?
#
loop_
_entity_poly.entity_id
_entity_poly.type
_entity_poly.pdbx_seq_one_letter_code
_entity_poly.pdbx_strand_id
1 'polypeptide(L)' 'MKTEIEIEEAILKITMKIKTEYPELSKYLEEMPVTVPDTKNPEINIKILQDYYNSLESLLKKYTLK' A
#
# COMPACT_ATOMS: atom_id res chain seq x y z
N MET A 1 -14.28 -14.52 1.98
CA MET A 1 -13.72 -13.85 0.79
C MET A 1 -12.95 -12.65 1.29
N LYS A 2 -11.62 -12.60 1.12
CA LYS A 2 -10.86 -11.40 1.48
C LYS A 2 -11.29 -10.31 0.51
N THR A 3 -12.01 -9.33 1.03
CA THR A 3 -12.60 -8.26 0.23
C THR A 3 -11.53 -7.21 -0.01
N GLU A 4 -11.69 -6.44 -1.08
CA GLU A 4 -10.88 -5.27 -1.40
C GLU A 4 -10.61 -4.38 -0.17
N ILE A 5 -11.64 -4.24 0.65
CA ILE A 5 -11.67 -3.55 1.93
C ILE A 5 -10.58 -4.03 2.89
N GLU A 6 -10.35 -5.35 3.01
CA GLU A 6 -9.32 -5.88 3.91
C GLU A 6 -7.90 -5.53 3.44
N ILE A 7 -7.69 -5.47 2.12
CA ILE A 7 -6.41 -5.08 1.53
C ILE A 7 -6.22 -3.58 1.67
N GLU A 8 -7.25 -2.78 1.42
CA GLU A 8 -7.23 -1.33 1.66
C GLU A 8 -6.94 -1.00 3.12
N GLU A 9 -7.58 -1.67 4.08
CA GLU A 9 -7.29 -1.50 5.51
C GLU A 9 -5.84 -1.87 5.86
N ALA A 10 -5.32 -2.95 5.27
CA ALA A 10 -3.92 -3.35 5.46
C ALA A 10 -2.94 -2.33 4.88
N ILE A 11 -3.23 -1.78 3.70
CA ILE A 11 -2.48 -0.68 3.09
C ILE A 11 -2.54 0.56 3.97
N LEU A 12 -3.71 0.93 4.47
CA LEU A 12 -3.87 2.11 5.31
C LEU A 12 -3.05 1.95 6.60
N LYS A 13 -3.12 0.77 7.24
CA LYS A 13 -2.31 0.45 8.42
C LYS A 13 -0.82 0.50 8.13
N ILE A 14 -0.34 -0.11 7.05
CA ILE A 14 1.11 -0.12 6.75
C ILE A 14 1.59 1.28 6.38
N THR A 15 0.80 2.04 5.61
CA THR A 15 1.06 3.43 5.24
C THR A 15 1.14 4.33 6.46
N MET A 16 0.22 4.16 7.40
CA MET A 16 0.16 4.94 8.65
C MET A 16 1.31 4.56 9.58
N LYS A 17 1.66 3.27 9.65
CA LYS A 17 2.84 2.79 10.38
C LYS A 17 4.13 3.31 9.75
N ILE A 18 4.22 3.32 8.43
CA ILE A 18 5.32 3.94 7.67
C ILE A 18 5.40 5.43 7.99
N LYS A 19 4.30 6.18 7.92
CA LYS A 19 4.29 7.61 8.26
C LYS A 19 4.77 7.92 9.67
N THR A 20 4.47 7.02 10.62
CA THR A 20 4.77 7.24 12.03
C THR A 20 6.17 6.74 12.41
N GLU A 21 6.57 5.55 11.94
CA GLU A 21 7.85 4.91 12.31
C GLU A 21 8.95 5.12 11.27
N TYR A 22 8.59 5.33 10.00
CA TYR A 22 9.52 5.45 8.86
C TYR A 22 9.20 6.70 8.02
N PRO A 23 9.38 7.91 8.56
CA PRO A 23 9.10 9.16 7.81
C PRO A 23 9.87 9.26 6.49
N GLU A 24 11.02 8.60 6.34
CA GLU A 24 11.72 8.48 5.06
C GLU A 24 10.88 7.75 4.00
N LEU A 25 10.25 6.64 4.38
CA LEU A 25 9.37 5.87 3.51
C LEU A 25 8.05 6.58 3.24
N SER A 26 7.62 7.45 4.15
CA SER A 26 6.45 8.30 3.96
C SER A 26 6.56 9.25 2.77
N LYS A 27 7.79 9.67 2.44
CA LYS A 27 8.07 10.50 1.26
C LYS A 27 7.78 9.75 -0.04
N TYR A 28 8.08 8.46 -0.09
CA TYR A 28 7.77 7.59 -1.24
C TYR A 28 6.26 7.35 -1.39
N LEU A 29 5.51 7.36 -0.28
CA LEU A 29 4.04 7.28 -0.29
C LEU A 29 3.38 8.55 -0.82
N GLU A 30 3.96 9.73 -0.56
CA GLU A 30 3.49 10.99 -1.14
C GLU A 30 3.81 11.09 -2.64
N GLU A 31 4.93 10.51 -3.09
CA GLU A 31 5.30 10.47 -4.50
C GLU A 31 4.54 9.39 -5.31
N MET A 32 3.98 8.38 -4.64
CA MET A 32 3.05 7.42 -5.24
C MET A 32 1.63 7.71 -4.73
N PRO A 33 0.93 8.72 -5.27
CA PRO A 33 -0.50 8.79 -5.08
C PRO A 33 -1.05 7.46 -5.57
N VAL A 34 -1.75 6.72 -4.70
CA VAL A 34 -2.54 5.55 -5.13
C VAL A 34 -3.35 6.04 -6.31
N THR A 35 -2.98 5.57 -7.50
CA THR A 35 -3.67 5.87 -8.73
C THR A 35 -5.01 5.21 -8.57
N VAL A 36 -5.99 5.95 -8.04
CA VAL A 36 -7.38 5.52 -7.87
C VAL A 36 -7.79 4.91 -9.21
N PRO A 37 -7.86 3.57 -9.34
CA PRO A 37 -8.07 2.97 -10.64
C PRO A 37 -9.51 3.18 -11.04
N ASP A 38 -9.67 3.55 -12.30
CA ASP A 38 -10.92 3.77 -13.01
C ASP A 38 -12.00 2.75 -12.58
N THR A 39 -13.15 3.25 -12.08
CA THR A 39 -14.33 2.51 -11.56
C THR A 39 -14.89 1.43 -12.50
N LYS A 40 -14.33 1.25 -13.70
CA LYS A 40 -14.79 0.30 -14.71
C LYS A 40 -14.37 -1.16 -14.47
N ASN A 41 -13.36 -1.46 -13.65
CA ASN A 41 -12.87 -2.84 -13.50
C ASN A 41 -12.55 -3.23 -12.03
N PRO A 42 -13.55 -3.68 -11.25
CA PRO A 42 -13.35 -4.08 -9.85
C PRO A 42 -12.38 -5.27 -9.65
N GLU A 43 -12.28 -6.20 -10.62
CA GLU A 43 -11.31 -7.32 -10.54
C GLU A 43 -9.85 -6.85 -10.62
N ILE A 44 -9.59 -5.78 -11.36
CA ILE A 44 -8.27 -5.18 -11.46
C ILE A 44 -7.92 -4.45 -10.16
N ASN A 45 -8.93 -3.90 -9.47
CA ASN A 45 -8.75 -3.10 -8.26
C ASN A 45 -8.14 -3.90 -7.10
N ILE A 46 -8.70 -5.08 -6.78
CA ILE A 46 -8.12 -6.00 -5.76
C ILE A 46 -6.67 -6.33 -6.06
N LYS A 47 -6.35 -6.64 -7.32
CA LYS A 47 -5.01 -7.05 -7.72
C LYS A 47 -4.00 -5.91 -7.62
N ILE A 48 -4.38 -4.70 -8.05
CA ILE A 48 -3.56 -3.49 -7.93
C ILE A 48 -3.34 -3.14 -6.45
N LEU A 49 -4.39 -3.17 -5.63
CA LEU A 49 -4.28 -2.93 -4.19
C LEU A 49 -3.34 -3.94 -3.54
N GLN A 50 -3.48 -5.23 -3.86
CA GLN A 50 -2.62 -6.26 -3.28
C GLN A 50 -1.16 -6.13 -3.73
N ASP A 51 -0.92 -5.69 -4.96
CA ASP A 51 0.42 -5.42 -5.50
C ASP A 51 1.05 -4.17 -4.86
N TYR A 52 0.25 -3.13 -4.61
CA TYR A 52 0.65 -1.94 -3.87
C TYR A 52 1.00 -2.27 -2.42
N TYR A 53 0.17 -3.06 -1.74
CA TYR A 53 0.46 -3.55 -0.39
C TYR A 53 1.78 -4.34 -0.35
N ASN A 54 1.98 -5.26 -1.30
CA ASN A 54 3.23 -6.04 -1.39
C ASN A 54 4.45 -5.16 -1.64
N SER A 55 4.29 -4.12 -2.46
CA SER A 55 5.34 -3.14 -2.72
C SER A 55 5.71 -2.40 -1.44
N LEU A 56 4.72 -1.88 -0.69
CA LEU A 56 4.94 -1.21 0.59
C LEU A 56 5.56 -2.14 1.64
N GLU A 57 5.05 -3.36 1.77
CA GLU A 57 5.60 -4.35 2.69
C GLU A 57 7.05 -4.67 2.34
N SER A 58 7.35 -4.90 1.05
CA SER A 58 8.72 -5.16 0.59
C SER A 58 9.65 -3.98 0.85
N LEU A 59 9.16 -2.76 0.68
CA LEU A 59 9.92 -1.53 0.89
C LEU A 59 10.23 -1.34 2.38
N LEU A 60 9.24 -1.54 3.25
CA LEU A 60 9.41 -1.54 4.70
C LEU A 60 10.32 -2.68 5.19
N LYS A 61 10.16 -3.89 4.64
CA LYS A 61 11.06 -5.04 4.92
C LYS A 61 12.50 -4.72 4.54
N LYS A 62 12.74 -4.17 3.35
CA LYS A 62 14.09 -3.77 2.92
C LYS A 62 14.72 -2.74 3.86
N TYR A 63 13.91 -1.83 4.41
CA TYR A 63 14.37 -0.86 5.38
C TYR A 63 14.63 -1.46 6.77
N THR A 64 13.80 -2.42 7.22
CA THR A 64 13.94 -3.08 8.53
C THR A 64 14.94 -4.23 8.56
N LEU A 65 15.27 -4.84 7.42
CA LEU A 65 16.32 -5.85 7.31
C LEU A 65 17.75 -5.26 7.25
N LYS A 66 17.88 -3.93 7.31
CA LYS A 66 19.16 -3.22 7.28
C LYS A 66 19.67 -2.96 8.69
#